data_AF-A0A2V7HV86-F1
#
_entry.id   AF-A0A2V7HV86-F1
#
_cell.length_a   1.000
_cell.length_b   1.000
_cell.length_c   1.000
_cell.angle_alpha   90.00
_cell.angle_beta   90.00
_cell.angle_gamma   90.00
#
_symmetry.space_group_name_H-M   'P 1'
#
loop_
_entity.id
_entity.type
_entity.pdbx_description
1 polymer ?
#
loop_
_entity_poly.entity_id
_entity_poly.type
_entity_poly.pdbx_seq_one_letter_code
_entity_poly.pdbx_strand_id
1 'polypeptide(L)' 'MRSVPTHVDEALRRKAHQERKSLNEVLRGALIREAEGAGLPERVHTDLDALVGAWVDVPGFEDAVQAQDQVDETLR' A
#
# COMPACT_ATOMS: atom_id res chain seq x y z
N MET A 1 10.43 21.29 3.61
CA MET A 1 9.57 20.95 2.45
C MET A 1 9.57 22.15 1.49
N ARG A 2 9.27 21.97 0.19
CA ARG A 2 9.14 23.11 -0.74
C ARG A 2 7.74 23.73 -0.57
N SER A 3 7.65 25.05 -0.49
CA SER A 3 6.37 25.80 -0.39
C SER A 3 5.52 25.56 0.86
N VAL A 4 6.12 25.11 1.96
CA VAL A 4 5.44 24.99 3.27
C VAL A 4 5.98 26.08 4.20
N PRO A 5 5.12 26.80 4.96
CA PRO A 5 5.59 27.76 5.96
C PRO A 5 6.58 27.12 6.95
N THR A 6 7.67 27.82 7.26
CA THR A 6 8.77 27.28 8.10
C THR A 6 8.27 26.73 9.44
N HIS A 7 7.37 27.45 10.11
CA HIS A 7 6.81 27.03 11.40
C HIS A 7 6.05 25.69 11.32
N VAL A 8 5.42 25.39 10.17
CA VAL A 8 4.75 24.11 9.93
C VAL A 8 5.76 22.99 9.68
N ASP A 9 6.78 23.22 8.85
CA ASP A 9 7.85 22.23 8.58
C ASP A 9 8.56 21.83 9.88
N GLU A 10 8.90 22.80 10.72
CA GLU A 10 9.54 22.54 12.01
C GLU A 10 8.64 21.77 12.98
N ALA A 11 7.35 22.13 13.06
CA ALA A 11 6.40 21.41 13.91
C ALA A 11 6.24 19.94 13.48
N LEU A 12 6.18 19.68 12.17
CA LEU A 12 6.08 18.33 11.63
C LEU A 12 7.36 17.53 11.85
N ARG A 13 8.55 18.16 11.74
CA ARG A 13 9.83 17.51 12.06
C ARG A 13 9.95 17.15 13.54
N ARG A 14 9.53 18.06 14.45
CA ARG A 14 9.47 17.77 15.89
C ARG A 14 8.57 16.57 16.18
N LYS A 15 7.38 16.54 15.57
CA LYS A 15 6.45 15.41 15.69
C LYS A 15 7.06 14.11 15.19
N ALA A 16 7.69 14.11 14.01
CA ALA A 16 8.37 12.94 13.46
C ALA A 16 9.46 12.40 14.40
N HIS A 17 10.24 13.29 15.01
CA HIS A 17 11.26 12.90 15.98
C HIS A 17 10.66 12.28 17.25
N GLN A 18 9.64 12.93 17.83
CA GLN A 18 8.94 12.43 19.04
C GLN A 18 8.30 11.07 18.81
N GLU A 19 7.71 10.84 17.64
CA GLU A 19 7.06 9.58 17.27
C GLU A 19 8.04 8.51 16.75
N ARG A 20 9.33 8.84 16.58
CA ARG A 20 10.34 7.97 15.93
C ARG A 20 9.89 7.50 14.53
N LYS A 21 9.24 8.39 13.79
CA LYS A 21 8.74 8.15 12.43
C LYS A 21 9.51 8.97 11.41
N SER A 22 9.48 8.54 10.16
CA SER A 22 9.94 9.40 9.07
C SER A 22 8.99 10.60 8.91
N LEU A 23 9.51 11.74 8.45
CA LEU A 23 8.68 12.90 8.14
C LEU A 23 7.59 12.56 7.12
N ASN A 24 7.90 11.72 6.13
CA ASN A 24 6.94 11.25 5.12
C ASN A 24 5.80 10.44 5.72
N GLU A 25 6.05 9.63 6.74
CA GLU A 25 5.01 8.85 7.42
C GLU A 25 4.04 9.74 8.19
N VAL A 26 4.57 10.75 8.89
CA VAL A 26 3.76 11.78 9.57
C VAL A 26 2.89 12.55 8.57
N LEU A 27 3.47 12.94 7.43
CA LEU A 27 2.76 13.65 6.36
C LEU A 27 1.67 12.78 5.74
N ARG A 28 1.97 11.53 5.39
CA ARG A 28 1.01 10.58 4.85
C ARG A 28 -0.18 10.39 5.79
N GLY A 29 0.08 10.19 7.08
CA GLY A 29 -0.98 10.07 8.07
C GLY A 29 -1.82 11.34 8.22
N ALA A 30 -1.23 12.53 8.09
CA ALA A 30 -1.98 13.78 8.09
C ALA A 30 -2.88 13.93 6.85
N LEU A 31 -2.36 13.60 5.66
CA LEU A 31 -3.11 13.66 4.42
C LEU A 31 -4.26 12.65 4.37
N ILE A 32 -4.05 11.43 4.88
CA ILE A 32 -5.11 10.41 4.98
C ILE A 32 -6.25 10.90 5.87
N ARG A 33 -5.93 11.38 7.08
CA ARG A 33 -6.96 11.90 8.01
C ARG A 33 -7.75 13.07 7.41
N GLU A 34 -7.09 13.98 6.71
CA GLU A 34 -7.76 15.09 6.04
C GLU A 34 -8.68 14.60 4.90
N ALA A 35 -8.19 13.66 4.10
CA ALA A 35 -8.96 13.05 3.03
C ALA A 35 -10.21 12.30 3.55
N GLU A 36 -10.06 11.51 4.61
CA GLU A 36 -11.16 10.81 5.28
C GLU A 36 -12.20 11.80 5.83
N GLY A 37 -11.74 12.88 6.48
CA GLY A 37 -12.61 13.95 6.98
C GLY A 37 -13.36 14.68 5.86
N ALA A 38 -12.78 14.75 4.65
CA ALA A 38 -13.42 15.29 3.46
C ALA A 38 -14.37 14.30 2.76
N GLY A 39 -14.61 13.11 3.32
CA GLY A 39 -15.53 12.12 2.78
C GLY A 39 -14.97 11.30 1.62
N LEU A 40 -13.63 11.28 1.42
CA LEU A 40 -13.03 10.27 0.55
C LEU A 40 -13.24 8.90 1.21
N PRO A 41 -13.91 7.95 0.53
CA PRO A 41 -14.00 6.60 1.04
C PRO A 41 -12.57 6.06 1.16
N GLU A 42 -12.24 5.52 2.33
CA GLU A 42 -11.02 4.75 2.53
C GLU A 42 -10.98 3.70 1.41
N ARG A 43 -9.95 3.72 0.54
CA ARG A 43 -9.76 2.67 -0.47
C ARG A 43 -9.25 1.43 0.26
N VAL A 44 -10.17 0.76 0.93
CA VAL A 44 -9.95 -0.51 1.61
C VAL A 44 -10.19 -1.61 0.59
N HIS A 45 -9.11 -2.12 0.00
CA HIS A 45 -9.13 -3.43 -0.65
C HIS A 45 -8.62 -4.45 0.38
N THR A 46 -9.45 -4.79 1.36
CA THR A 46 -9.12 -5.78 2.41
C THR A 46 -9.28 -7.22 1.96
N ASP A 47 -9.96 -7.42 0.84
CA ASP A 47 -10.30 -8.72 0.30
C ASP A 47 -10.18 -8.69 -1.23
N LEU A 48 -10.34 -9.88 -1.79
CA LEU A 48 -10.34 -10.11 -3.23
C LEU A 48 -11.77 -10.33 -3.74
N ASP A 49 -12.81 -9.95 -2.99
CA ASP A 49 -14.21 -10.24 -3.34
C ASP A 49 -14.57 -9.61 -4.69
N ALA A 50 -14.02 -8.43 -4.98
CA ALA A 50 -14.18 -7.75 -6.26
C ALA A 50 -13.56 -8.50 -7.46
N LEU A 51 -12.67 -9.47 -7.21
CA LEU A 51 -12.02 -10.29 -8.23
C LEU A 51 -12.64 -11.69 -8.33
N VAL A 52 -13.54 -12.07 -7.42
CA VAL A 52 -14.23 -13.36 -7.47
C VAL A 52 -15.09 -13.43 -8.73
N GLY A 53 -14.86 -14.46 -9.55
CA GLY A 53 -15.58 -14.66 -10.81
C GLY A 53 -15.12 -13.75 -11.97
N ALA A 54 -14.10 -12.91 -11.76
CA ALA A 54 -13.48 -12.12 -12.82
C ALA A 54 -12.37 -12.87 -13.58
N TRP A 55 -12.16 -14.15 -13.27
CA TRP A 55 -11.18 -15.00 -13.93
C TRP A 55 -11.56 -15.21 -15.40
N VAL A 56 -10.56 -15.10 -16.27
CA VAL A 56 -10.69 -15.33 -17.71
C VAL A 56 -9.80 -16.52 -18.05
N ASP A 57 -10.35 -17.45 -18.83
CA ASP A 57 -9.57 -18.57 -19.36
C ASP A 57 -8.52 -18.04 -20.34
N VAL A 58 -7.26 -18.14 -19.95
CA VAL A 58 -6.13 -17.80 -20.80
C VAL A 58 -5.48 -19.08 -21.34
N PRO A 59 -5.23 -19.18 -22.66
CA PRO A 59 -4.55 -20.34 -23.23
C PRO A 59 -3.20 -20.59 -22.55
N GLY A 60 -2.92 -21.85 -22.19
CA GLY A 60 -1.66 -22.25 -21.55
C GLY A 60 -1.60 -21.99 -20.04
N PHE A 61 -2.69 -21.53 -19.40
CA PHE A 61 -2.74 -21.39 -17.94
C PHE A 61 -2.47 -22.72 -17.23
N GLU A 62 -3.17 -23.79 -17.66
CA GLU A 62 -3.02 -25.12 -17.08
C GLU A 62 -1.59 -25.67 -17.24
N ASP A 63 -0.97 -25.46 -18.40
CA ASP A 63 0.42 -25.87 -18.64
C ASP A 63 1.39 -25.14 -17.70
N ALA A 64 1.14 -23.85 -17.44
CA ALA A 64 1.94 -23.04 -16.53
C ALA A 64 1.76 -23.46 -15.06
N VAL A 65 0.53 -23.79 -14.65
CA VAL A 65 0.24 -24.34 -13.30
C VAL A 65 0.96 -25.68 -13.12
N GLN A 66 0.86 -26.57 -14.10
CA GLN A 66 1.53 -27.86 -14.04
C GLN A 66 3.06 -27.73 -14.00
N ALA A 67 3.63 -26.74 -14.69
CA ALA A 67 5.06 -26.44 -14.61
C ALA A 67 5.47 -25.89 -13.23
N GLN A 68 4.60 -25.12 -12.58
CA GLN A 68 4.83 -24.61 -11.23
C GLN A 68 4.78 -25.70 -10.15
N ASP A 69 3.90 -26.69 -10.31
CA ASP A 69 3.73 -27.80 -9.35
C ASP A 69 4.91 -28.80 -9.34
N GLN A 70 5.88 -28.64 -10.26
CA GLN A 70 7.11 -29.42 -10.28
C GLN A 70 8.00 -29.01 -9.11
N VAL A 71 8.19 -29.91 -8.15
CA VAL A 71 9.16 -29.74 -7.07
C VAL A 71 10.55 -30.11 -7.58
N ASP A 72 11.49 -29.17 -7.51
CA ASP A 72 12.90 -29.47 -7.79
C ASP A 72 13.50 -30.27 -6.61
N GLU A 73 13.65 -31.57 -6.80
CA GLU A 73 14.21 -32.48 -5.79
C GLU A 73 15.69 -32.20 -5.45
N THR A 74 16.37 -31.37 -6.24
CA THR A 74 17.78 -30.99 -6.01
C THR A 74 17.95 -29.82 -5.06
N LEU A 75 16.86 -29.08 -4.74
CA LEU A 75 16.84 -27.96 -3.80
C LEU A 75 16.63 -28.40 -2.32
N ARG A 76 17.05 -29.62 -1.96
CA ARG A 76 16.84 -30.20 -0.62
C ARG A 76 17.97 -29.94 0.36
#